data_AF-A0A817I033-F1
#
_entry.id   AF-A0A817I033-F1
#
_cell.length_a   1.000
_cell.length_b   1.000
_cell.length_c   1.000
_cell.angle_alpha   90.00
_cell.angle_beta   90.00
_cell.angle_gamma   90.00
#
_symmetry.space_group_name_H-M   'P 1'
#
loop_
_entity.id
_entity.type
_entity.pdbx_description
1 polymer ?
#
loop_
_entity_poly.entity_id
_entity_poly.type
_entity_poly.pdbx_seq_one_letter_code
_entity_poly.pdbx_strand_id
1 'polypeptide(L)'
;MKYLWYCKIRTYATYRLYGISPYSIVLVCIDRLYRTSKYSSLRDIATPRIARKIVITIIPIFLFYFHILFQYNIIYSICHPLIFSYYHFLSYLLLVFYCLLPPILMSIFSSWTLILLHRHRQKQEKKLSIKNNLTI
;
A
#
# COMPACT_ATOMS: atom_id res chain seq x y z
N MET A 1 -23.89 -12.00 24.63
CA MET A 1 -22.42 -11.92 24.44
C MET A 1 -21.93 -12.30 23.04
N LYS A 2 -22.43 -13.37 22.39
CA LYS A 2 -21.97 -13.80 21.04
C LYS A 2 -22.04 -12.68 19.99
N TYR A 3 -23.14 -11.92 19.96
CA TYR A 3 -23.33 -10.81 19.02
C TYR A 3 -22.32 -9.66 19.19
N LEU A 4 -21.88 -9.39 20.43
CA LEU A 4 -20.92 -8.33 20.72
C LEU A 4 -19.54 -8.64 20.14
N TRP A 5 -19.08 -9.88 20.32
CA TRP A 5 -17.83 -10.35 19.73
C TRP A 5 -17.87 -10.30 18.20
N TYR A 6 -18.99 -10.71 17.60
CA TYR A 6 -19.17 -10.61 16.16
C TYR A 6 -19.10 -9.16 15.65
N CYS A 7 -19.76 -8.21 16.30
CA CYS A 7 -19.68 -6.77 15.98
C CYS A 7 -18.23 -6.28 16.01
N LYS A 8 -17.51 -6.54 17.11
CA LYS A 8 -16.11 -6.11 17.28
C LYS A 8 -15.18 -6.70 16.21
N ILE A 9 -15.26 -8.02 16.00
CA ILE A 9 -14.40 -8.74 15.05
C ILE A 9 -14.70 -8.30 13.62
N ARG A 10 -15.98 -8.17 13.25
CA ARG A 10 -16.39 -7.71 11.92
C ARG A 10 -15.88 -6.31 11.63
N THR A 11 -16.08 -5.38 12.57
CA THR A 11 -15.61 -4.00 12.43
C THR A 11 -14.10 -3.94 12.32
N TYR A 12 -13.39 -4.66 13.20
CA TYR A 12 -11.94 -4.77 13.17
C TYR A 12 -11.39 -5.30 11.85
N ALA A 13 -11.97 -6.40 11.35
CA ALA A 13 -11.59 -6.99 10.07
C ALA A 13 -11.84 -6.02 8.91
N THR A 14 -12.97 -5.30 8.93
CA THR A 14 -13.33 -4.33 7.89
C THR A 14 -12.33 -3.19 7.82
N TYR A 15 -12.01 -2.54 8.95
CA TYR A 15 -11.01 -1.47 8.98
C TYR A 15 -9.61 -1.94 8.62
N ARG A 16 -9.23 -3.17 9.01
CA ARG A 16 -7.97 -3.78 8.57
C ARG A 16 -7.90 -3.98 7.07
N LEU A 17 -8.98 -4.49 6.45
CA LEU A 17 -9.03 -4.71 5.01
C LEU A 17 -8.96 -3.39 4.24
N TYR A 18 -9.68 -2.36 4.69
CA TYR A 18 -9.50 -1.02 4.15
C TYR A 18 -8.07 -0.55 4.30
N GLY A 19 -7.48 -0.69 5.49
CA GLY A 19 -6.09 -0.35 5.73
C GLY A 19 -5.12 -1.04 4.77
N ILE A 20 -5.24 -2.34 4.50
CA ILE A 20 -4.24 -3.11 3.73
C ILE A 20 -4.39 -2.93 2.20
N SER A 21 -5.62 -2.75 1.72
CA SER A 21 -5.94 -2.70 0.29
C SER A 21 -5.09 -1.69 -0.51
N PRO A 22 -5.04 -0.40 -0.16
CA PRO A 22 -4.33 0.58 -0.97
C PRO A 22 -2.80 0.43 -0.87
N TYR A 23 -2.27 0.00 0.28
CA TYR A 23 -0.83 -0.25 0.41
C TYR A 23 -0.38 -1.47 -0.39
N SER A 24 -1.26 -2.44 -0.62
CA SER A 24 -0.96 -3.55 -1.54
C SER A 24 -0.71 -3.02 -2.96
N ILE A 25 -1.48 -2.01 -3.39
CA ILE A 25 -1.27 -1.35 -4.69
C ILE A 25 0.04 -0.54 -4.68
N VAL A 26 0.34 0.19 -3.61
CA VAL A 26 1.62 0.90 -3.44
C VAL A 26 2.80 -0.08 -3.58
N LEU A 27 2.72 -1.25 -2.95
CA LEU A 27 3.75 -2.29 -3.07
C LEU A 27 3.93 -2.79 -4.50
N VAL A 28 2.85 -2.93 -5.26
CA VAL A 28 2.92 -3.27 -6.70
C VAL A 28 3.61 -2.17 -7.49
N CYS A 29 3.32 -0.90 -7.22
CA CYS A 29 4.03 0.24 -7.85
C CYS A 29 5.53 0.22 -7.55
N ILE A 30 5.90 -0.10 -6.29
CA ILE A 30 7.29 -0.23 -5.87
C ILE A 30 7.99 -1.42 -6.55
N ASP A 31 7.35 -2.60 -6.61
CA ASP A 31 7.89 -3.77 -7.31
C ASP A 31 8.16 -3.45 -8.78
N ARG A 32 7.21 -2.78 -9.45
CA ARG A 32 7.38 -2.35 -10.84
C ARG A 32 8.54 -1.37 -11.01
N LEU A 33 8.72 -0.43 -10.08
CA LEU A 33 9.85 0.49 -10.08
C LEU A 33 11.17 -0.26 -9.97
N TYR A 34 11.29 -1.19 -9.02
CA TYR A 34 12.50 -1.98 -8.82
C TYR A 34 12.83 -2.86 -10.03
N ARG A 35 11.83 -3.48 -10.65
CA ARG A 35 12.02 -4.27 -11.89
C ARG A 35 12.46 -3.42 -13.08
N THR A 36 12.00 -2.18 -13.17
CA THR A 36 12.36 -1.26 -14.26
C THR A 36 13.75 -0.65 -14.04
N SER A 37 14.24 -0.63 -12.79
CA SER A 37 15.55 -0.06 -12.43
C SER A 37 16.71 -0.77 -13.11
N LYS A 38 17.70 0.02 -13.55
CA LYS A 38 18.92 -0.48 -14.20
C LYS A 38 19.90 -1.12 -13.20
N TYR A 39 19.76 -0.81 -11.91
CA TYR A 39 20.67 -1.30 -10.87
C TYR A 39 20.32 -2.74 -10.49
N SER A 40 21.28 -3.66 -10.68
CA SER A 40 21.13 -5.06 -10.28
C SER A 40 20.81 -5.19 -8.79
N SER A 41 21.43 -4.38 -7.95
CA SER A 41 21.19 -4.32 -6.50
C SER A 41 19.74 -4.00 -6.14
N LEU A 42 19.06 -3.14 -6.92
CA LEU A 42 17.64 -2.81 -6.72
C LEU A 42 16.72 -3.89 -7.28
N ARG A 43 17.17 -4.62 -8.31
CA ARG A 43 16.41 -5.73 -8.89
C ARG A 43 16.44 -6.98 -8.00
N ASP A 44 17.54 -7.17 -7.27
CA ASP A 44 17.66 -8.17 -6.20
C ASP A 44 16.74 -7.88 -5.01
N ILE A 45 16.24 -6.64 -4.87
CA ILE A 45 15.24 -6.29 -3.86
C ILE A 45 13.87 -6.91 -4.19
N ALA A 46 13.56 -7.13 -5.48
CA ALA A 46 12.34 -7.80 -5.93
C ALA A 46 12.43 -9.34 -5.80
N THR A 47 13.20 -9.85 -4.83
CA THR A 47 13.31 -11.29 -4.54
C THR A 47 12.26 -11.73 -3.53
N PRO A 48 11.86 -13.02 -3.55
CA PRO A 48 10.87 -13.56 -2.61
C PRO A 48 11.29 -13.43 -1.13
N ARG A 49 12.59 -13.29 -0.84
CA ARG A 49 13.13 -13.05 0.51
C ARG A 49 12.68 -11.71 1.08
N ILE A 50 12.57 -10.67 0.24
CA ILE A 50 12.15 -9.34 0.68
C ILE A 50 10.63 -9.21 0.68
N ALA A 51 9.93 -9.89 -0.24
CA ALA A 51 8.48 -10.06 -0.14
C ALA A 51 8.08 -10.64 1.22
N ARG A 52 8.82 -11.64 1.73
CA ARG A 52 8.61 -12.20 3.07
C ARG A 52 8.85 -11.18 4.18
N LYS A 53 9.89 -10.35 4.07
CA LYS A 53 10.14 -9.26 5.03
C LYS A 53 9.01 -8.23 5.01
N ILE A 54 8.49 -7.87 3.84
CA ILE A 54 7.36 -6.94 3.69
C ILE A 54 6.12 -7.50 4.40
N VAL A 55 5.82 -8.80 4.24
CA VAL A 55 4.71 -9.47 4.96
C VAL A 55 4.87 -9.34 6.48
N ILE A 56 6.10 -9.50 7.00
CA ILE A 56 6.39 -9.31 8.43
C ILE A 56 6.14 -7.84 8.84
N THR A 57 6.44 -6.87 7.96
CA THR A 57 6.14 -5.45 8.19
C THR A 57 4.64 -5.13 8.18
N ILE A 58 3.76 -6.01 7.68
CA ILE A 58 2.30 -5.82 7.78
C ILE A 58 1.79 -6.15 9.20
N ILE A 59 2.49 -7.00 9.95
CA ILE A 59 2.17 -7.37 11.35
C ILE A 59 1.93 -6.15 12.26
N PRO A 60 2.80 -5.13 12.32
CA PRO A 60 2.55 -3.94 13.12
C PRO A 60 1.32 -3.14 12.68
N ILE A 61 0.95 -3.17 11.39
CA ILE A 61 -0.29 -2.54 10.90
C ILE A 61 -1.51 -3.25 11.53
N PHE A 62 -1.45 -4.57 11.67
CA PHE A 62 -2.50 -5.34 12.36
C PHE A 62 -2.63 -4.97 13.85
N LEU A 63 -1.51 -4.71 14.52
CA LEU A 63 -1.47 -4.26 15.91
C LEU A 63 -1.98 -2.82 16.06
N PHE A 64 -1.71 -1.96 15.09
CA PHE A 64 -2.14 -0.57 15.13
C PHE A 64 -3.66 -0.44 15.25
N TYR A 65 -4.44 -1.27 14.55
CA TYR A 65 -5.91 -1.27 14.63
C TYR A 65 -6.49 -1.96 15.87
N PHE A 66 -5.66 -2.55 16.75
CA PHE A 66 -6.13 -3.37 17.88
C PHE A 66 -7.08 -2.62 18.82
N HIS A 67 -6.89 -1.30 18.93
CA HIS A 67 -7.72 -0.41 19.73
C HIS A 67 -9.22 -0.43 19.36
N ILE A 68 -9.58 -0.81 18.11
CA ILE A 68 -10.97 -0.99 17.66
C ILE A 68 -11.72 -2.06 18.46
N LEU A 69 -11.04 -3.13 18.89
CA LEU A 69 -11.67 -4.23 19.63
C LEU A 69 -12.17 -3.82 21.02
N PHE A 70 -11.58 -2.79 21.61
CA PHE A 70 -11.99 -2.27 22.92
C PHE A 70 -13.07 -1.21 22.79
N GLN A 71 -12.99 -0.40 21.73
CA GLN A 71 -13.74 0.85 21.64
C GLN A 71 -15.13 0.71 21.02
N TYR A 72 -15.53 -0.46 20.51
CA TYR A 72 -16.86 -0.70 19.95
C TYR A 72 -17.78 -1.49 20.89
N ASN A 73 -19.06 -1.14 20.93
CA ASN A 73 -20.10 -1.83 21.66
C ASN A 73 -21.41 -1.89 20.86
N ILE A 74 -22.34 -2.74 21.28
CA ILE A 74 -23.70 -2.76 20.74
C ILE A 74 -24.57 -1.83 21.56
N ILE A 75 -25.04 -0.75 20.94
CA ILE A 75 -25.99 0.19 21.52
C ILE A 75 -27.20 0.20 20.59
N TYR A 76 -28.41 -0.08 21.12
CA TYR A 76 -29.65 -0.18 20.34
C TYR A 76 -29.55 -1.11 19.10
N SER A 77 -28.94 -2.28 19.27
CA SER A 77 -28.72 -3.28 18.21
C SER A 77 -27.76 -2.86 17.09
N ILE A 78 -27.11 -1.70 17.19
CA ILE A 78 -26.13 -1.22 16.22
C ILE A 78 -24.74 -1.21 16.85
N CYS A 79 -23.72 -1.57 16.06
CA CYS A 79 -22.32 -1.60 16.46
C CYS A 79 -21.73 -0.19 16.40
N HIS A 80 -21.61 0.48 17.54
CA HIS A 80 -21.15 1.86 17.66
C HIS A 80 -19.91 1.99 18.56
N PRO A 81 -19.06 3.00 18.33
CA PRO A 81 -17.99 3.31 19.26
C PRO A 81 -18.56 3.79 20.62
N LEU A 82 -17.90 3.45 21.72
CA LEU A 82 -18.31 3.84 23.08
C LEU A 82 -18.25 5.36 23.30
N ILE A 83 -17.32 6.06 22.64
CA ILE A 83 -17.03 7.47 22.88
C ILE A 83 -17.10 8.22 21.54
N PHE A 84 -17.82 9.35 21.51
CA PHE A 84 -17.96 10.17 20.30
C PHE A 84 -16.62 10.74 19.79
N SER A 85 -15.74 11.18 20.70
CA SER A 85 -14.39 11.67 20.36
C SER A 85 -13.57 10.65 19.57
N TYR A 86 -13.78 9.36 19.83
CA TYR A 86 -13.10 8.30 19.09
C TYR A 86 -13.52 8.23 17.62
N TYR A 87 -14.75 8.64 17.27
CA TYR A 87 -15.19 8.71 15.88
C TYR A 87 -14.35 9.70 15.08
N HIS A 88 -14.07 10.86 15.66
CA HIS A 88 -13.20 11.87 15.05
C HIS A 88 -11.78 11.32 14.89
N PHE A 89 -11.20 10.77 15.96
CA PHE A 89 -9.86 10.16 15.91
C PHE A 89 -9.74 9.12 14.80
N LEU A 90 -10.69 8.18 14.73
CA LEU A 90 -10.70 7.14 13.70
C LEU A 90 -10.88 7.73 12.30
N SER A 91 -11.71 8.75 12.15
CA SER A 91 -11.93 9.45 10.87
C SER A 91 -10.66 10.15 10.38
N TYR A 92 -9.95 10.86 11.26
CA TYR A 92 -8.66 11.50 10.91
C TYR A 92 -7.60 10.47 10.52
N LEU A 93 -7.52 9.37 11.28
CA LEU A 93 -6.60 8.28 11.00
C LEU A 93 -6.89 7.67 9.63
N LEU A 94 -8.16 7.40 9.31
CA LEU A 94 -8.56 6.89 8.00
C LEU A 94 -8.25 7.90 6.89
N LEU A 95 -8.56 9.18 7.08
CA LEU A 95 -8.31 10.20 6.07
C LEU A 95 -6.82 10.30 5.73
N VAL A 96 -5.95 10.33 6.74
CA VAL A 96 -4.50 10.44 6.52
C VAL A 96 -3.92 9.16 5.95
N PHE A 97 -4.15 8.01 6.60
CA PHE A 97 -3.46 6.77 6.25
C PHE A 97 -4.12 5.98 5.12
N TYR A 98 -5.43 6.13 4.91
CA TYR A 98 -6.13 5.43 3.84
C TYR A 98 -6.37 6.33 2.61
N CYS A 99 -6.82 7.58 2.80
CA CYS A 99 -7.13 8.44 1.66
C CYS A 99 -5.94 9.24 1.13
N LEU A 100 -5.08 9.79 1.99
CA LEU A 100 -4.04 10.73 1.57
C LEU A 100 -2.71 10.03 1.26
N LEU A 101 -2.20 9.23 2.20
CA LEU A 101 -0.86 8.66 2.10
C LEU A 101 -0.71 7.68 0.92
N PRO A 102 -1.63 6.73 0.66
CA PRO A 102 -1.43 5.76 -0.40
C PRO A 102 -1.46 6.38 -1.81
N PRO A 103 -2.40 7.28 -2.17
CA PRO A 103 -2.36 7.94 -3.48
C PRO A 103 -1.11 8.81 -3.70
N ILE A 104 -0.61 9.48 -2.66
CA ILE A 104 0.64 10.24 -2.75
C ILE A 104 1.80 9.29 -3.08
N LEU A 105 1.95 8.19 -2.34
CA LEU A 105 2.99 7.19 -2.60
C LEU A 105 2.85 6.56 -3.99
N MET A 106 1.64 6.17 -4.37
CA MET A 106 1.36 5.61 -5.70
C MET A 106 1.75 6.60 -6.80
N SER A 107 1.42 7.88 -6.65
CA SER A 107 1.74 8.91 -7.63
C SER A 107 3.25 9.10 -7.77
N ILE A 108 3.98 9.14 -6.65
CA ILE A 108 5.45 9.26 -6.65
C ILE A 108 6.09 8.05 -7.36
N PHE A 109 5.76 6.83 -6.93
CA PHE A 109 6.39 5.62 -7.49
C PHE A 109 5.99 5.37 -8.95
N SER A 110 4.75 5.64 -9.31
CA SER A 110 4.27 5.48 -10.69
C SER A 110 4.91 6.50 -11.62
N SER A 111 5.00 7.77 -11.20
CA SER A 111 5.65 8.83 -11.97
C SER A 111 7.13 8.51 -12.19
N TRP A 112 7.82 8.07 -11.13
CA TRP A 112 9.22 7.66 -11.25
C TRP A 112 9.39 6.51 -12.25
N THR A 113 8.53 5.49 -12.16
CA THR A 113 8.55 4.33 -13.06
C THR A 113 8.36 4.76 -14.52
N LEU A 114 7.41 5.67 -14.78
CA LEU A 114 7.16 6.20 -16.12
C LEU A 114 8.36 6.98 -16.67
N ILE A 115 8.94 7.88 -15.87
CA ILE A 115 10.14 8.63 -16.26
C ILE A 115 11.29 7.69 -16.62
N LEU A 116 11.49 6.65 -15.80
CA LEU A 116 12.53 5.67 -16.04
C LEU A 116 12.27 4.90 -17.35
N LEU A 117 11.04 4.46 -17.57
CA LEU A 117 10.64 3.75 -18.78
C LEU A 117 10.83 4.60 -20.05
N HIS A 118 10.44 5.87 -20.02
CA HIS A 118 10.67 6.80 -21.13
C HIS A 118 12.16 6.96 -21.46
N ARG A 119 13.01 7.11 -20.43
CA ARG A 119 14.47 7.19 -20.62
C ARG A 119 15.06 5.90 -21.21
N HIS A 120 14.52 4.74 -20.85
CA HIS A 120 14.94 3.46 -21.41
C HIS A 120 14.56 3.34 -22.90
N ARG A 121 13.33 3.70 -23.25
CA ARG A 121 12.84 3.66 -24.64
C ARG A 121 13.66 4.59 -25.55
N GLN A 122 13.89 5.83 -25.15
CA GLN A 122 14.71 6.78 -25.92
C GLN A 122 16.15 6.29 -26.14
N LYS A 123 16.74 5.62 -25.14
CA LYS A 123 18.09 5.03 -25.28
C LYS A 123 18.10 3.86 -26.26
N GLN A 124 17.04 3.05 -26.33
CA GLN A 124 16.93 1.95 -27.29
C GLN A 124 16.73 2.47 -28.72
N GLU A 125 15.86 3.47 -28.90
CA GLU A 125 15.62 4.11 -30.22
C GLU A 125 16.90 4.74 -30.78
N LYS A 126 17.67 5.47 -29.94
CA LYS A 126 18.98 6.01 -30.34
C LYS A 126 20.00 4.94 -30.73
N LYS A 127 20.01 3.80 -30.05
CA LYS A 127 20.92 2.69 -30.39
C LYS A 127 20.55 2.05 -31.73
N LEU A 128 19.26 1.93 -32.01
CA LEU A 128 18.76 1.36 -33.26
C LEU A 128 19.07 2.28 -34.45
N SER A 129 18.88 3.61 -34.30
CA SER A 129 19.21 4.57 -35.36
C SER A 129 20.71 4.58 -35.68
N ILE A 130 21.58 4.52 -34.66
CA ILE A 130 23.04 4.42 -34.86
C ILE A 130 23.40 3.11 -35.58
N LYS A 131 22.79 1.98 -35.20
CA LYS A 131 23.04 0.69 -35.85
C LYS A 131 22.68 0.72 -37.34
N ASN A 132 21.53 1.30 -37.68
CA ASN A 132 21.08 1.43 -39.07
C ASN A 132 22.00 2.34 -39.90
N ASN A 133 22.56 3.41 -39.30
CA ASN A 133 23.52 4.28 -39.99
C ASN A 133 24.89 3.64 -40.24
N LEU A 134 25.25 2.58 -39.50
CA LEU A 134 26.51 1.84 -39.67
C LEU A 134 26.39 0.67 -40.67
N THR A 135 25.19 0.39 -41.18
CA THR A 135 24.93 -0.72 -42.12
C THR A 135 24.77 -0.25 -43.58
N ILE A 136 25.05 1.02 -43.85
CA ILE A 136 25.11 1.67 -45.17
C ILE A 136 26.57 2.01 -45.45
#